data_AF-A0A2W0C6D1-F1
#
_entry.id   AF-A0A2W0C6D1-F1
#
_cell.length_a   1.000
_cell.length_b   1.000
_cell.length_c   1.000
_cell.angle_alpha   90.00
_cell.angle_beta   90.00
_cell.angle_gamma   90.00
#
_symmetry.space_group_name_H-M   'P 1'
#
loop_
_entity.id
_entity.type
_entity.pdbx_description
1 polymer ?
#
loop_
_entity_poly.entity_id
_entity_poly.type
_entity_poly.pdbx_seq_one_letter_code
_entity_poly.pdbx_strand_id
1 'polypeptide(L)'
;MPLARTTISRGLHGTATLLPDASVFFAGENREALVQNNDPSYPLIASYGVLSQGDPDQGVPAVQILSPPYLFNKSGTSATRPNIVDAPKEISYRGHFDITFAGDSDDIASVVMLRSDHNTHSFTGGDRYVKLAFRQKVAERKRELRVVTPKLPAQAIPGIYMLFVVDHNGVPSVGKKIVLPSDTGD
;
A
#
# COMPACT_ATOMS: atom_id res chain seq x y z
N MET A 1 17.43 -7.22 -9.45
CA MET A 1 17.95 -7.18 -8.07
C MET A 1 17.09 -8.11 -7.22
N PRO A 2 17.65 -9.11 -6.53
CA PRO A 2 16.88 -9.89 -5.56
C PRO A 2 16.41 -8.97 -4.41
N LEU A 3 15.25 -9.25 -3.83
CA LEU A 3 14.77 -8.56 -2.63
C LEU A 3 15.63 -8.95 -1.42
N ALA A 4 15.68 -8.08 -0.41
CA ALA A 4 16.33 -8.39 0.86
C ALA A 4 15.69 -9.61 1.52
N ARG A 5 16.51 -10.50 2.10
CA ARG A 5 16.03 -11.68 2.84
C ARG A 5 15.66 -11.30 4.26
N THR A 6 14.51 -11.78 4.74
CA THR A 6 14.14 -11.70 6.17
C THR A 6 14.54 -12.99 6.90
N THR A 7 14.90 -12.86 8.19
CA THR A 7 15.10 -13.98 9.12
C THR A 7 13.84 -14.34 9.91
N ILE A 8 12.80 -13.52 9.81
CA ILE A 8 11.50 -13.76 10.45
C ILE A 8 10.58 -14.39 9.41
N SER A 9 10.12 -15.61 9.69
CA SER A 9 9.09 -16.26 8.87
C SER A 9 7.79 -15.45 8.87
N ARG A 10 7.05 -15.51 7.76
CA ARG A 10 5.70 -14.97 7.61
C ARG A 10 4.81 -16.00 6.90
N GLY A 11 4.14 -16.82 7.68
CA GLY A 11 3.23 -17.88 7.27
C GLY A 11 1.82 -17.63 7.77
N LEU A 12 1.25 -18.58 8.51
CA LEU A 12 -0.13 -18.50 9.01
C LEU A 12 -0.30 -17.30 9.96
N HIS A 13 -1.42 -16.58 9.84
CA HIS A 13 -1.69 -15.32 10.54
C HIS A 13 -0.68 -14.18 10.29
N GLY A 14 0.17 -14.31 9.26
CA GLY A 14 0.93 -13.18 8.71
C GLY A 14 0.05 -12.23 7.89
N THR A 15 0.40 -10.95 7.89
CA THR A 15 -0.23 -9.93 7.06
C THR A 15 0.79 -9.02 6.39
N ALA A 16 0.43 -8.50 5.23
CA ALA A 16 1.19 -7.52 4.48
C ALA A 16 0.28 -6.38 4.03
N THR A 17 0.72 -5.14 4.19
CA THR A 17 -0.05 -3.95 3.79
C THR A 17 0.88 -2.87 3.24
N LEU A 18 0.48 -2.24 2.14
CA LEU A 18 1.18 -1.08 1.59
C LEU A 18 0.97 0.14 2.50
N LEU A 19 2.06 0.82 2.86
CA LEU A 19 2.04 2.04 3.63
C LEU A 19 1.95 3.30 2.73
N PRO A 20 1.49 4.44 3.26
CA PRO A 20 1.41 5.71 2.51
C PRO A 20 2.75 6.17 1.90
N ASP A 21 3.88 5.76 2.46
CA ASP A 21 5.21 6.08 1.91
C ASP A 21 5.66 5.11 0.81
N ALA A 22 4.76 4.24 0.32
CA ALA A 22 5.03 3.16 -0.63
C ALA A 22 6.06 2.12 -0.13
N SER A 23 6.23 1.98 1.18
CA SER A 23 6.86 0.79 1.76
C SER A 23 5.81 -0.29 2.06
N VAL A 24 6.26 -1.52 2.35
CA VAL A 24 5.38 -2.63 2.71
C VAL A 24 5.60 -3.00 4.16
N PHE A 25 4.53 -2.91 4.95
CA PHE A 25 4.47 -3.35 6.33
C PHE A 25 4.15 -4.84 6.39
N PHE A 26 4.94 -5.60 7.15
CA PHE A 26 4.72 -7.01 7.45
C PHE A 26 4.59 -7.20 8.96
N ALA A 27 3.56 -7.94 9.39
CA ALA A 27 3.32 -8.26 10.79
C ALA A 27 2.64 -9.61 10.95
N GLY A 28 2.58 -10.12 12.19
CA GLY A 28 1.94 -11.40 12.50
C GLY A 28 2.75 -12.61 12.03
N GLU A 29 2.34 -13.78 12.49
CA GLU A 29 2.83 -15.14 12.24
C GLU A 29 2.38 -15.97 13.46
N ASN A 30 2.11 -17.26 13.28
CA ASN A 30 1.90 -18.19 14.40
C ASN A 30 3.20 -18.51 15.12
N ARG A 31 3.18 -18.46 16.45
CA ARG A 31 4.36 -18.77 17.27
C ARG A 31 4.73 -20.26 17.25
N GLU A 32 3.93 -21.13 16.63
CA GLU A 32 4.15 -22.59 16.49
C GLU A 32 5.60 -22.95 16.15
N ALA A 33 6.18 -22.27 15.17
CA ALA A 33 7.53 -22.54 14.68
C ALA A 33 8.64 -21.86 15.50
N LEU A 34 8.30 -21.02 16.47
CA LEU A 34 9.24 -20.16 17.21
C LEU A 34 9.30 -20.41 18.71
N VAL A 35 8.43 -21.24 19.29
CA VAL A 35 8.56 -21.57 20.72
C VAL A 35 9.55 -22.70 20.95
N GLN A 36 10.46 -22.49 21.90
CA GLN A 36 11.40 -23.51 22.35
C GLN A 36 10.70 -24.46 23.33
N ASN A 37 11.13 -25.73 23.34
CA ASN A 37 10.59 -26.77 24.24
C ASN A 37 10.73 -26.44 25.75
N ASN A 38 11.52 -25.42 26.11
CA ASN A 38 11.79 -24.99 27.49
C ASN A 38 11.18 -23.61 27.84
N ASP A 39 10.29 -23.07 27.01
CA ASP A 39 9.59 -21.82 27.33
C ASP A 39 8.75 -22.02 28.61
N PRO A 40 8.89 -21.18 29.66
CA PRO A 40 8.17 -21.34 30.92
C PRO A 40 6.65 -21.21 30.80
N SER A 41 6.17 -20.72 29.66
CA SER A 41 4.75 -20.70 29.32
C SER A 41 4.22 -22.09 28.94
N TYR A 42 5.08 -23.09 28.73
CA TYR A 42 4.70 -24.47 28.39
C TYR A 42 4.49 -25.38 29.62
N PRO A 43 3.60 -26.38 29.53
CA PRO A 43 2.60 -26.59 28.47
C PRO A 43 1.44 -25.59 28.55
N LEU A 44 0.90 -25.17 27.40
CA LEU A 44 -0.21 -24.22 27.31
C LEU A 44 -1.56 -24.95 27.23
N ILE A 45 -2.55 -24.47 27.99
CA ILE A 45 -3.95 -24.87 27.87
C ILE A 45 -4.61 -23.92 26.87
N ALA A 46 -4.99 -24.43 25.70
CA ALA A 46 -5.74 -23.71 24.68
C ALA A 46 -7.21 -24.17 24.65
N SER A 47 -8.08 -23.46 23.91
CA SER A 47 -9.51 -23.81 23.78
C SER A 47 -9.77 -25.19 23.16
N TYR A 48 -8.76 -25.80 22.55
CA TYR A 48 -8.81 -27.13 21.92
C TYR A 48 -7.96 -28.19 22.66
N GLY A 49 -7.46 -27.90 23.87
CA GLY A 49 -6.81 -28.88 24.75
C GLY A 49 -5.43 -28.47 25.25
N VAL A 50 -4.70 -29.45 25.81
CA VAL A 50 -3.30 -29.28 26.24
C VAL A 50 -2.41 -29.45 25.03
N LEU A 51 -1.60 -28.44 24.74
CA LEU A 51 -0.71 -28.46 23.59
C LEU A 51 0.71 -28.83 24.02
N SER A 52 1.19 -29.94 23.49
CA SER A 52 2.57 -30.42 23.67
C SER A 52 3.58 -29.64 22.83
N GLN A 53 3.11 -28.95 21.79
CA GLN A 53 3.76 -27.91 21.02
C GLN A 53 2.82 -26.71 21.13
N GLY A 54 3.23 -25.75 21.94
CA GLY A 54 2.45 -24.69 22.55
C GLY A 54 1.73 -23.78 21.58
N ASP A 55 0.96 -22.88 22.17
CA ASP A 55 -0.21 -22.29 21.56
C ASP A 55 0.06 -21.71 20.16
N PRO A 56 -0.47 -22.35 19.10
CA PRO A 56 -0.35 -21.88 17.74
C PRO A 56 -0.96 -20.49 17.54
N ASP A 57 -1.93 -20.10 18.37
CA ASP A 57 -2.61 -18.81 18.28
C ASP A 57 -1.85 -17.68 18.99
N GLN A 58 -0.70 -17.96 19.63
CA GLN A 58 0.17 -16.88 20.08
C GLN A 58 0.80 -16.21 18.86
N GLY A 59 0.60 -14.91 18.71
CA GLY A 59 1.17 -14.15 17.60
C GLY A 59 2.66 -13.83 17.82
N VAL A 60 3.42 -13.71 16.74
CA VAL A 60 4.77 -13.13 16.78
C VAL A 60 4.67 -11.59 16.84
N PRO A 61 5.07 -10.93 17.95
CA PRO A 61 4.92 -9.48 18.11
C PRO A 61 6.06 -8.71 17.43
N ALA A 62 6.38 -9.08 16.18
CA ALA A 62 7.43 -8.47 15.40
C ALA A 62 6.88 -7.88 14.10
N VAL A 63 7.28 -6.64 13.83
CA VAL A 63 6.94 -5.90 12.60
C VAL A 63 8.21 -5.73 11.77
N GLN A 64 8.06 -5.79 10.45
CA GLN A 64 9.11 -5.41 9.51
C GLN A 64 8.56 -4.49 8.42
N ILE A 65 9.37 -3.52 8.02
CA ILE A 65 9.06 -2.66 6.88
C ILE A 65 10.06 -3.00 5.77
N LEU A 66 9.53 -3.38 4.61
CA LEU A 66 10.30 -3.52 3.39
C LEU A 66 10.21 -2.21 2.62
N SER A 67 11.36 -1.57 2.42
CA SER A 67 11.52 -0.51 1.42
C SER A 67 11.83 -1.16 0.07
N PRO A 68 10.92 -1.12 -0.92
CA PRO A 68 11.14 -1.85 -2.17
C PRO A 68 12.21 -1.18 -3.05
N PRO A 69 12.79 -1.91 -4.02
CA PRO A 69 13.87 -1.41 -4.86
C PRO A 69 13.58 -0.08 -5.58
N TYR A 70 12.31 0.18 -5.90
CA TYR A 70 11.90 1.43 -6.55
C TYR A 70 12.10 2.69 -5.69
N LEU A 71 12.41 2.56 -4.39
CA LEU A 71 12.72 3.68 -3.51
C LEU A 71 14.22 4.04 -3.51
N PHE A 72 15.04 3.33 -4.30
CA PHE A 72 16.50 3.48 -4.31
C PHE A 72 17.06 3.68 -5.71
N ASN A 73 18.08 4.52 -5.81
CA ASN A 73 18.92 4.63 -6.99
C ASN A 73 19.80 3.38 -7.14
N LYS A 74 20.41 3.20 -8.32
CA LYS A 74 21.38 2.11 -8.56
C LYS A 74 22.56 2.13 -7.60
N SER A 75 22.92 3.29 -7.05
CA SER A 75 23.97 3.46 -6.03
C SER A 75 23.56 3.01 -4.63
N GLY A 76 22.29 2.65 -4.41
CA GLY A 76 21.74 2.31 -3.09
C GLY A 76 21.31 3.51 -2.26
N THR A 77 21.47 4.74 -2.74
CA THR A 77 20.91 5.93 -2.09
C THR A 77 19.42 6.07 -2.36
N SER A 78 18.68 6.78 -1.52
CA SER A 78 17.26 7.03 -1.73
C SER A 78 17.00 7.73 -3.07
N ALA A 79 16.04 7.24 -3.84
CA ALA A 79 15.60 7.85 -5.07
C ALA A 79 14.85 9.16 -4.80
N THR A 80 15.03 10.16 -5.67
CA THR A 80 14.19 11.36 -5.65
C THR A 80 12.78 10.98 -6.08
N ARG A 81 11.79 11.32 -5.26
CA ARG A 81 10.39 10.97 -5.49
C ARG A 81 9.62 12.14 -6.10
N PRO A 82 8.62 11.89 -6.95
CA PRO A 82 7.65 12.91 -7.32
C PRO A 82 6.97 13.51 -6.09
N ASN A 83 6.85 14.84 -6.03
CA ASN A 83 6.29 15.55 -4.88
C ASN A 83 4.96 16.21 -5.22
N ILE A 84 3.87 15.59 -4.78
CA ILE A 84 2.51 16.14 -4.86
C ILE A 84 2.34 17.23 -3.78
N VAL A 85 2.22 18.47 -4.22
CA VAL A 85 1.94 19.64 -3.37
C VAL A 85 0.46 19.69 -3.04
N ASP A 86 -0.39 19.54 -4.05
CA ASP A 86 -1.84 19.63 -3.90
C ASP A 86 -2.57 18.55 -4.71
N ALA A 87 -3.65 18.04 -4.12
CA ALA A 87 -4.58 17.08 -4.69
C ALA A 87 -5.90 17.17 -3.89
N PRO A 88 -7.06 16.93 -4.51
CA PRO A 88 -8.33 17.00 -3.81
C PRO A 88 -8.42 15.93 -2.71
N LYS A 89 -9.17 16.22 -1.65
CA LYS A 89 -9.47 15.23 -0.58
C LYS A 89 -10.59 14.27 -0.97
N GLU A 90 -11.43 14.67 -1.92
CA GLU A 90 -12.59 13.94 -2.40
C GLU A 90 -12.71 14.10 -3.92
N ILE A 91 -13.09 13.03 -4.61
CA ILE A 91 -13.31 13.01 -6.06
C ILE A 91 -14.69 12.41 -6.36
N SER A 92 -15.21 12.63 -7.55
CA SER A 92 -16.47 12.04 -8.04
C SER A 92 -16.25 11.13 -9.24
N TYR A 93 -17.21 10.25 -9.52
CA TYR A 93 -17.23 9.52 -10.79
C TYR A 93 -17.48 10.47 -11.98
N ARG A 94 -17.13 10.01 -13.20
CA ARG A 94 -17.47 10.68 -14.47
C ARG A 94 -16.91 12.11 -14.60
N GLY A 95 -15.83 12.42 -13.89
CA GLY A 95 -15.26 13.74 -13.81
C GLY A 95 -13.75 13.75 -14.05
N HIS A 96 -13.13 14.77 -13.48
CA HIS A 96 -11.68 14.91 -13.45
C HIS A 96 -11.27 15.73 -12.24
N PHE A 97 -10.00 15.63 -11.87
CA PHE A 97 -9.38 16.49 -10.88
C PHE A 97 -7.97 16.85 -11.31
N ASP A 98 -7.41 17.89 -10.70
CA ASP A 98 -6.06 18.34 -10.97
C ASP A 98 -5.13 17.96 -9.80
N ILE A 99 -3.87 17.65 -10.12
CA ILE A 99 -2.78 17.40 -9.17
C ILE A 99 -1.69 18.43 -9.44
N THR A 100 -1.18 19.08 -8.40
CA THR A 100 -0.10 20.06 -8.48
C THR A 100 1.20 19.52 -7.87
N PHE A 101 2.31 19.76 -8.54
CA PHE A 101 3.64 19.27 -8.16
C PHE A 101 4.59 20.40 -7.77
N ALA A 102 5.57 20.09 -6.93
CA ALA A 102 6.62 21.05 -6.58
C ALA A 102 7.60 21.29 -7.74
N GLY A 103 7.78 20.29 -8.60
CA GLY A 103 8.61 20.32 -9.81
C GLY A 103 7.79 20.00 -11.06
N ASP A 104 8.47 19.64 -12.15
CA ASP A 104 7.81 19.34 -13.42
C ASP A 104 7.08 17.99 -13.39
N SER A 105 5.90 17.95 -14.01
CA SER A 105 5.06 16.77 -14.17
C SER A 105 5.35 15.98 -15.45
N ASP A 106 6.38 16.40 -16.22
CA ASP A 106 6.82 15.76 -17.46
C ASP A 106 7.26 14.31 -17.27
N ASP A 107 7.84 14.01 -16.13
CA ASP A 107 8.37 12.68 -15.87
C ASP A 107 7.34 11.70 -15.29
N ILE A 108 6.07 12.10 -15.14
CA ILE A 108 5.04 11.22 -14.58
C ILE A 108 4.57 10.21 -15.64
N ALA A 109 4.76 8.92 -15.34
CA ALA A 109 4.37 7.81 -16.19
C ALA A 109 2.99 7.23 -15.84
N SER A 110 2.57 7.33 -14.57
CA SER A 110 1.25 6.85 -14.16
C SER A 110 0.69 7.56 -12.92
N VAL A 111 -0.64 7.59 -12.85
CA VAL A 111 -1.42 8.00 -11.69
C VAL A 111 -2.27 6.81 -11.26
N VAL A 112 -2.25 6.47 -9.98
CA VAL A 112 -2.88 5.27 -9.42
C VAL A 112 -3.58 5.59 -8.12
N MET A 113 -4.79 5.05 -7.93
CA MET A 113 -5.44 4.96 -6.64
C MET A 113 -5.35 3.52 -6.12
N LEU A 114 -4.92 3.38 -4.88
CA LEU A 114 -4.77 2.11 -4.19
C LEU A 114 -5.67 2.09 -2.96
N ARG A 115 -6.58 1.13 -2.92
CA ARG A 115 -7.33 0.81 -1.71
C ARG A 115 -6.66 -0.38 -1.05
N SER A 116 -6.40 -0.23 0.24
CA SER A 116 -6.05 -1.35 1.11
C SER A 116 -7.24 -1.62 2.04
N ASP A 117 -7.51 -2.90 2.30
CA ASP A 117 -8.50 -3.38 3.26
C ASP A 117 -7.82 -4.25 4.32
N HIS A 118 -8.63 -4.81 5.22
CA HIS A 118 -8.17 -5.72 6.25
C HIS A 118 -7.72 -7.04 5.62
N ASN A 119 -6.47 -7.39 5.89
CA ASN A 119 -5.84 -8.60 5.37
C ASN A 119 -5.64 -9.59 6.52
N THR A 120 -6.33 -10.72 6.45
CA THR A 120 -6.21 -11.82 7.43
C THR A 120 -6.24 -13.16 6.71
N HIS A 121 -5.49 -14.14 7.21
CA HIS A 121 -5.42 -15.49 6.60
C HIS A 121 -5.11 -15.47 5.10
N SER A 122 -4.23 -14.57 4.67
CA SER A 122 -3.89 -14.34 3.26
C SER A 122 -5.08 -13.95 2.36
N PHE A 123 -6.18 -13.49 2.95
CA PHE A 123 -7.38 -13.07 2.26
C PHE A 123 -7.59 -11.56 2.38
N THR A 124 -7.99 -10.95 1.26
CA THR A 124 -8.45 -9.55 1.17
C THR A 124 -9.67 -9.46 0.25
N GLY A 125 -10.74 -8.85 0.75
CA GLY A 125 -11.95 -8.60 -0.06
C GLY A 125 -11.90 -7.27 -0.82
N GLY A 126 -11.17 -6.30 -0.28
CA GLY A 126 -11.26 -4.90 -0.68
C GLY A 126 -9.99 -4.28 -1.26
N ASP A 127 -8.85 -4.97 -1.31
CA ASP A 127 -7.65 -4.44 -1.96
C ASP A 127 -7.91 -4.19 -3.45
N ARG A 128 -7.69 -2.96 -3.93
CA ARG A 128 -7.92 -2.57 -5.33
C ARG A 128 -6.82 -1.64 -5.82
N TYR A 129 -6.27 -1.97 -6.99
CA TYR A 129 -5.38 -1.10 -7.77
C TYR A 129 -6.17 -0.52 -8.94
N VAL A 130 -6.28 0.82 -8.98
CA VAL A 130 -7.02 1.54 -10.03
C VAL A 130 -6.07 2.50 -10.72
N LYS A 131 -5.68 2.19 -11.95
CA LYS A 131 -4.88 3.09 -12.80
C LYS A 131 -5.79 4.13 -13.45
N LEU A 132 -5.43 5.41 -13.33
CA LEU A 132 -6.20 6.52 -13.87
C LEU A 132 -5.56 7.07 -15.14
N ALA A 133 -6.41 7.43 -16.11
CA ALA A 133 -5.97 8.19 -17.26
C ALA A 133 -5.68 9.64 -16.85
N PHE A 134 -4.67 10.25 -17.44
CA PHE A 134 -4.32 11.64 -17.15
C PHE A 134 -3.69 12.31 -18.37
N ARG A 135 -3.60 13.63 -18.32
CA ARG A 135 -2.87 14.44 -19.29
C ARG A 135 -2.22 15.63 -18.59
N GLN A 136 -1.14 16.14 -19.15
CA GLN A 136 -0.58 17.41 -18.71
C GLN A 136 -1.56 18.55 -18.99
N LYS A 137 -1.63 19.51 -18.07
CA LYS A 137 -2.27 20.79 -18.37
C LYS A 137 -1.27 21.65 -19.14
N VAL A 138 -1.76 22.33 -20.18
CA VAL A 138 -0.99 23.34 -20.90
C VAL A 138 -0.89 24.55 -19.99
N ALA A 139 0.21 24.66 -19.26
CA ALA A 139 0.53 25.77 -18.39
C ALA A 139 1.97 26.22 -18.69
N GLU A 140 2.27 27.50 -18.47
CA GLU A 140 3.63 28.06 -18.62
C GLU A 140 4.66 27.29 -17.78
N ARG A 141 4.22 26.73 -16.64
CA ARG A 141 4.97 25.81 -15.80
C ARG A 141 4.26 24.47 -15.80
N LYS A 142 4.92 23.43 -16.31
CA LYS A 142 4.39 22.07 -16.42
C LYS A 142 4.34 21.38 -15.05
N ARG A 143 3.57 21.92 -14.11
CA ARG A 143 3.50 21.45 -12.72
C ARG A 143 2.14 20.86 -12.37
N GLU A 144 1.29 20.65 -13.37
CA GLU A 144 -0.07 20.21 -13.17
C GLU A 144 -0.41 19.05 -14.10
N LEU A 145 -1.15 18.08 -13.55
CA LEU A 145 -1.80 17.02 -14.32
C LEU A 145 -3.30 17.11 -14.14
N ARG A 146 -4.05 16.89 -15.22
CA ARG A 146 -5.48 16.62 -15.17
C ARG A 146 -5.71 15.12 -15.24
N VAL A 147 -6.33 14.57 -14.20
CA VAL A 147 -6.60 13.15 -14.03
C VAL A 147 -8.09 12.88 -14.24
N VAL A 148 -8.42 11.86 -15.04
CA VAL A 148 -9.79 11.45 -15.31
C VAL A 148 -10.22 10.44 -14.26
N THR A 149 -11.37 10.65 -13.63
CA THR A 149 -11.88 9.75 -12.60
C THR A 149 -12.57 8.53 -13.20
N PRO A 150 -12.75 7.44 -12.43
CA PRO A 150 -13.53 6.29 -12.87
C PRO A 150 -14.94 6.70 -13.30
N LYS A 151 -15.50 6.01 -14.30
CA LYS A 151 -16.84 6.30 -14.83
C LYS A 151 -17.94 5.56 -14.07
N LEU A 152 -17.63 4.36 -13.56
CA LEU A 152 -18.59 3.43 -12.97
C LEU A 152 -18.02 2.85 -11.67
N PRO A 153 -18.87 2.54 -10.67
CA PRO A 153 -18.46 1.86 -9.43
C PRO A 153 -17.75 0.52 -9.64
N ALA A 154 -18.01 -0.15 -10.77
CA ALA A 154 -17.31 -1.39 -11.13
C ALA A 154 -15.82 -1.18 -11.44
N GLN A 155 -15.41 0.04 -11.80
CA GLN A 155 -14.00 0.38 -12.07
C GLN A 155 -13.23 0.74 -10.80
N ALA A 156 -13.91 1.33 -9.83
CA ALA A 156 -13.38 1.63 -8.50
C ALA A 156 -14.57 1.67 -7.55
N ILE A 157 -14.55 0.86 -6.50
CA ILE A 157 -15.64 0.85 -5.51
C ILE A 157 -15.57 2.11 -4.63
N PRO A 158 -16.71 2.60 -4.08
CA PRO A 158 -16.69 3.71 -3.14
C PRO A 158 -15.80 3.45 -1.91
N GLY A 159 -15.13 4.50 -1.44
CA GLY A 159 -14.44 4.58 -0.15
C GLY A 159 -13.09 5.29 -0.22
N ILE A 160 -12.18 4.90 0.68
CA ILE A 160 -10.91 5.59 0.88
C ILE A 160 -9.82 4.93 0.04
N TYR A 161 -9.04 5.77 -0.65
CA TYR A 161 -7.88 5.36 -1.43
C TYR A 161 -6.65 6.18 -1.06
N MET A 162 -5.48 5.62 -1.32
CA MET A 162 -4.23 6.33 -1.41
C MET A 162 -3.93 6.62 -2.88
N LEU A 163 -3.81 7.89 -3.23
CA LEU A 163 -3.40 8.38 -4.54
C LEU A 163 -1.88 8.45 -4.61
N PHE A 164 -1.30 7.78 -5.61
CA PHE A 164 0.11 7.84 -5.94
C PHE A 164 0.30 8.32 -7.37
N VAL A 165 1.40 9.02 -7.61
CA VAL A 165 1.98 9.11 -8.97
C VAL A 165 3.28 8.34 -9.03
N VAL A 166 3.63 7.84 -10.20
CA VAL A 166 4.87 7.10 -10.45
C VAL A 166 5.56 7.72 -11.66
N ASP A 167 6.86 8.00 -11.54
CA ASP A 167 7.66 8.52 -12.65
C ASP A 167 8.08 7.43 -13.65
N HIS A 168 8.75 7.81 -14.75
CA HIS A 168 9.23 6.84 -15.76
C HIS A 168 10.34 5.93 -15.25
N ASN A 169 11.00 6.27 -14.14
CA ASN A 169 11.97 5.41 -13.47
C ASN A 169 11.30 4.41 -12.51
N GLY A 170 9.98 4.49 -12.34
CA GLY A 170 9.20 3.62 -11.46
C GLY A 170 9.16 4.08 -10.00
N VAL A 171 9.63 5.29 -9.68
CA VAL A 171 9.66 5.81 -8.31
C VAL A 171 8.30 6.43 -7.95
N PRO A 172 7.61 5.95 -6.91
CA PRO A 172 6.32 6.49 -6.51
C PRO A 172 6.47 7.74 -5.64
N SER A 173 5.49 8.65 -5.68
CA SER A 173 5.32 9.72 -4.68
C SER A 173 4.99 9.14 -3.30
N VAL A 174 5.03 9.98 -2.26
CA VAL A 174 4.26 9.68 -1.05
C VAL A 174 2.77 9.77 -1.40
N GLY A 175 1.97 8.85 -0.89
CA GLY A 175 0.55 8.75 -1.17
C GLY A 175 -0.24 9.89 -0.53
N LYS A 176 -1.31 10.33 -1.21
CA LYS A 176 -2.30 11.28 -0.67
C LYS A 176 -3.61 10.55 -0.42
N LYS A 177 -4.20 10.71 0.77
CA LYS A 177 -5.53 10.15 1.05
C LYS A 177 -6.58 10.88 0.22
N ILE A 178 -7.40 10.12 -0.51
CA ILE A 178 -8.56 10.62 -1.22
C ILE A 178 -9.80 9.77 -0.90
N VAL A 179 -10.97 10.37 -0.99
CA VAL A 179 -12.27 9.69 -0.85
C VAL A 179 -12.99 9.67 -2.19
N LEU A 180 -13.51 8.52 -2.58
CA LEU A 180 -14.44 8.35 -3.69
C LEU A 180 -15.81 7.98 -3.07
N PRO A 181 -16.76 8.91 -2.95
CA PRO A 181 -18.07 8.64 -2.37
C PRO A 181 -18.87 7.61 -3.18
N SER A 182 -20.01 7.18 -2.63
CA SER A 182 -20.98 6.38 -3.38
C SER A 182 -21.46 7.15 -4.62
N ASP A 183 -21.67 6.41 -5.71
CA ASP A 183 -22.23 7.00 -6.93
C ASP A 183 -23.70 7.33 -6.71
N THR A 184 -24.04 8.63 -6.71
CA THR A 184 -25.43 9.09 -6.53
C THR A 184 -26.25 8.98 -7.81
N GLY A 185 -25.61 8.75 -8.97
CA GLY A 185 -26.29 8.57 -10.26
C GLY A 185 -26.66 9.89 -10.95
N ASP A 186 -26.30 11.02 -10.36
CA ASP A 186 -26.51 12.37 -10.89
C ASP A 186 -25.56 12.70 -12.07
#